data_AF-A0A258KTY4-F1
#
_entry.id   AF-A0A258KTY4-F1
#
_cell.length_a   1.000
_cell.length_b   1.000
_cell.length_c   1.000
_cell.angle_alpha   90.00
_cell.angle_beta   90.00
_cell.angle_gamma   90.00
#
_symmetry.space_group_name_H-M   'P 1'
#
loop_
_entity.id
_entity.type
_entity.pdbx_description
1 polymer ?
#
loop_
_entity_poly.entity_id
_entity_poly.type
_entity_poly.pdbx_seq_one_letter_code
_entity_poly.pdbx_strand_id
1 'polypeptide(L)' 'MLRSSMTLVSQKLEIGDVRDVDVTTIVDDGENGFVRSVRFFGESSSDNGSSLVLEVLIRSENKSDLKITTPEIDF' A
#
# COMPACT_ATOMS: atom_id res chain seq x y z
N MET A 1 -32.00 -7.45 -6.89
CA MET A 1 -31.56 -6.30 -6.08
C MET A 1 -30.64 -5.46 -6.96
N LEU A 2 -30.99 -4.21 -7.28
CA LEU A 2 -30.04 -3.31 -7.94
C LEU A 2 -28.99 -2.91 -6.92
N ARG A 3 -27.72 -3.23 -7.20
CA ARG A 3 -26.59 -2.72 -6.42
C ARG A 3 -25.95 -1.58 -7.21
N SER A 4 -25.64 -0.49 -6.54
CA SER A 4 -24.75 0.53 -7.09
C SER A 4 -23.32 0.02 -6.97
N SER A 5 -22.59 -0.07 -8.07
CA SER A 5 -21.15 -0.33 -8.07
C SER A 5 -20.42 0.95 -8.42
N MET A 6 -19.47 1.35 -7.57
CA MET A 6 -18.59 2.49 -7.82
C MET A 6 -17.28 1.96 -8.38
N THR A 7 -16.97 2.34 -9.62
CA THR A 7 -15.80 1.82 -10.36
C THR A 7 -14.49 2.52 -9.95
N LEU A 8 -14.57 3.80 -9.56
CA LEU A 8 -13.42 4.64 -9.20
C LEU A 8 -13.72 5.46 -7.95
N VAL A 9 -12.78 5.44 -7.00
CA VAL A 9 -12.77 6.28 -5.80
C VAL A 9 -11.46 7.04 -5.77
N SER A 10 -11.53 8.34 -5.51
CA SER A 10 -10.39 9.13 -5.07
C SER A 10 -10.58 9.45 -3.60
N GLN A 11 -9.67 8.97 -2.75
CA GLN A 11 -9.71 9.23 -1.31
C GLN A 11 -8.32 9.68 -0.86
N LYS A 12 -8.29 10.74 -0.05
CA LYS A 12 -7.11 11.16 0.70
C LYS A 12 -7.27 10.71 2.14
N LEU A 13 -6.28 9.97 2.64
CA LEU A 13 -6.19 9.60 4.05
C LEU A 13 -4.99 10.32 4.66
N GLU A 14 -5.19 10.92 5.83
CA GLU A 14 -4.13 11.46 6.67
C GLU A 14 -3.90 10.50 7.84
N ILE A 15 -2.64 10.11 8.04
CA ILE A 15 -2.25 9.17 9.10
C ILE A 15 -1.14 9.85 9.90
N GLY A 16 -1.39 10.06 11.18
CA GLY A 16 -0.40 10.57 12.12
C GLY A 16 0.54 9.48 12.61
N ASP A 17 1.63 9.90 13.26
CA ASP A 17 2.55 9.03 14.02
C ASP A 17 3.17 7.85 13.24
N VAL A 18 3.28 7.98 11.92
CA VAL A 18 4.00 7.02 11.07
C VAL A 18 5.51 7.16 11.33
N ARG A 19 6.14 6.05 11.68
CA ARG A 19 7.57 5.92 11.98
C ARG A 19 8.35 5.19 10.89
N ASP A 20 7.70 4.27 10.17
CA ASP A 20 8.32 3.49 9.11
C ASP A 20 7.32 3.15 7.99
N VAL A 21 7.84 2.90 6.79
CA VAL A 21 7.06 2.50 5.62
C VAL A 21 7.77 1.36 4.91
N ASP A 22 7.13 0.19 4.86
CA ASP A 22 7.60 -0.97 4.09
C ASP A 22 6.82 -1.10 2.79
N VAL A 23 7.54 -1.28 1.69
CA VAL A 23 6.95 -1.53 0.39
C VAL A 23 7.33 -2.94 -0.04
N THR A 24 6.36 -3.85 0.00
CA THR A 24 6.64 -5.28 -0.17
C THR A 24 7.07 -5.60 -1.61
N THR A 25 7.67 -6.79 -1.75
CA THR A 25 7.91 -7.41 -3.05
C THR A 25 6.59 -7.59 -3.80
N ILE A 26 6.65 -7.47 -5.13
CA ILE A 26 5.52 -7.78 -6.00
C ILE A 26 5.44 -9.30 -6.20
N VAL A 27 4.29 -9.87 -5.91
CA VAL A 27 4.02 -11.31 -6.03
C VAL A 27 2.85 -11.56 -6.98
N ASP A 28 2.80 -12.77 -7.54
CA ASP A 28 1.66 -13.26 -8.32
C ASP A 28 0.46 -13.53 -7.38
N ASP A 29 -0.75 -13.14 -7.77
CA ASP A 29 -1.97 -13.33 -6.98
C ASP A 29 -2.70 -14.65 -7.23
N GLY A 30 -2.26 -15.45 -8.21
CA GLY A 30 -2.87 -16.71 -8.62
C GLY A 30 -4.10 -16.56 -9.53
N GLU A 31 -4.48 -15.34 -9.89
CA GLU A 31 -5.67 -14.97 -10.67
C GLU A 31 -5.29 -14.09 -11.90
N ASN A 32 -4.14 -14.35 -12.52
CA ASN A 32 -3.57 -13.57 -13.63
C ASN A 32 -3.27 -12.10 -13.28
N GLY A 33 -3.04 -11.78 -12.01
CA GLY A 33 -2.62 -10.46 -11.57
C GLY A 33 -1.39 -10.51 -10.69
N PHE A 34 -0.95 -9.32 -10.32
CA PHE A 34 0.13 -9.09 -9.38
C PHE A 34 -0.40 -8.26 -8.22
N VAL A 35 0.16 -8.48 -7.04
CA VAL A 35 -0.12 -7.68 -5.86
C VAL A 35 1.16 -7.22 -5.17
N ARG A 36 1.06 -6.05 -4.53
CA ARG A 36 2.03 -5.60 -3.53
C ARG A 36 1.34 -4.77 -2.45
N SER A 37 1.96 -4.71 -1.29
CA SER A 37 1.48 -3.88 -0.18
C SER A 37 2.40 -2.69 0.07
N VAL A 38 1.77 -1.58 0.46
CA VAL A 38 2.44 -0.47 1.16
C VAL A 38 1.97 -0.52 2.61
N ARG A 39 2.90 -0.73 3.55
CA ARG A 39 2.63 -0.90 4.96
C ARG A 39 3.20 0.27 5.73
N PHE A 40 2.36 0.94 6.49
CA PHE A 40 2.72 2.07 7.35
C PHE A 40 2.78 1.56 8.78
N PHE A 41 3.91 1.77 9.42
CA PHE A 41 4.11 1.42 10.82
C PHE A 41 4.26 2.67 11.65
N GLY A 42 3.68 2.64 12.84
CA GLY A 42 3.71 3.73 13.81
C GLY A 42 4.32 3.30 15.13
N GLU A 43 4.27 4.22 16.09
CA GLU A 43 4.75 3.99 17.45
C GLU A 43 3.95 2.87 18.12
N SER A 44 4.66 1.87 18.68
CA SER A 44 4.01 0.82 19.47
C SER A 44 3.68 1.34 20.86
N SER A 45 2.49 0.98 21.37
CA SER A 45 2.12 1.23 22.76
C SER A 45 2.84 0.31 23.76
N SER A 46 3.71 -0.60 23.30
CA SER A 46 4.53 -1.49 24.12
C SER A 46 6.00 -1.46 23.67
N ASP A 47 6.91 -1.56 24.65
CA ASP A 47 8.34 -1.19 24.61
C ASP A 47 9.25 -1.81 23.53
N ASN A 48 8.78 -2.60 22.56
CA ASN A 48 9.67 -3.38 21.68
C ASN A 48 9.25 -3.52 20.21
N GLY A 49 8.63 -2.52 19.59
CA GLY A 49 8.43 -2.59 18.13
C GLY A 49 7.77 -1.39 17.48
N SER A 50 7.64 -1.45 16.15
CA SER A 50 6.76 -0.60 15.35
C SER A 50 5.48 -1.38 15.08
N SER A 51 4.31 -0.76 15.28
CA SER A 51 3.01 -1.43 15.07
C SER A 51 2.46 -1.10 13.68
N LEU A 52 1.89 -2.09 12.99
CA LEU A 52 1.23 -1.86 11.69
C LEU A 52 0.00 -0.97 11.91
N VAL A 53 0.00 0.22 11.30
CA VAL A 53 -1.08 1.21 11.38
C VAL A 53 -2.01 1.09 10.19
N LEU A 54 -1.46 0.90 8.99
CA LEU A 54 -2.23 0.72 7.76
C LEU A 54 -1.48 -0.19 6.80
N GLU A 55 -2.21 -1.06 6.10
CA GLU A 55 -1.74 -1.75 4.91
C GLU A 55 -2.64 -1.41 3.73
N VAL A 56 -2.04 -0.96 2.63
CA VAL A 56 -2.71 -0.74 1.35
C VAL A 56 -2.23 -1.81 0.38
N LEU A 57 -3.11 -2.75 0.05
CA LEU A 57 -2.87 -3.75 -0.98
C LEU A 57 -3.25 -3.18 -2.35
N ILE A 58 -2.32 -3.24 -3.29
CA ILE A 58 -2.50 -2.75 -4.66
C ILE A 58 -2.43 -3.96 -5.60
N ARG A 59 -3.42 -4.09 -6.49
CA ARG A 59 -3.50 -5.14 -7.50
C ARG A 59 -3.42 -4.54 -8.90
N SER A 60 -2.70 -5.19 -9.81
CA SER A 60 -2.70 -4.86 -11.25
C SER A 60 -2.50 -6.11 -12.09
N GLU A 61 -3.00 -6.10 -13.33
CA GLU A 61 -2.71 -7.11 -14.34
C GLU A 61 -1.25 -7.03 -14.84
N ASN A 62 -0.62 -5.85 -14.79
CA ASN A 62 0.77 -5.68 -15.20
C ASN A 62 1.69 -5.42 -14.00
N LYS A 63 2.75 -6.23 -13.89
CA LYS A 63 3.76 -6.11 -12.84
C LYS A 63 4.44 -4.73 -12.80
N SER A 64 4.64 -4.10 -13.96
CA SER A 64 5.26 -2.78 -14.08
C SER A 64 4.46 -1.67 -13.41
N ASP A 65 3.14 -1.78 -13.38
CA ASP A 65 2.24 -0.76 -12.84
C ASP A 65 2.34 -0.69 -11.31
N LEU A 66 2.83 -1.76 -10.70
CA LEU A 66 3.07 -1.84 -9.27
C LEU A 66 4.46 -1.32 -8.89
N LYS A 67 5.28 -0.85 -9.82
CA LYS A 67 6.60 -0.30 -9.51
C LYS A 67 6.45 1.07 -8.83
N ILE A 68 6.77 1.12 -7.55
CA ILE A 68 6.87 2.36 -6.75
C ILE A 68 8.35 2.72 -6.69
N THR A 69 8.70 3.87 -7.27
CA THR A 69 10.04 4.44 -7.22
C THR A 69 10.00 5.77 -6.49
N THR A 70 11.04 6.05 -5.71
CA THR A 70 11.33 7.42 -5.32
C THR A 70 11.59 8.24 -6.59
N PRO A 71 11.11 9.49 -6.66
CA PRO A 71 11.51 10.40 -7.72
C PRO A 71 13.04 10.48 -7.81
N GLU A 72 13.59 10.60 -9.02
CA GLU A 72 15.00 10.95 -9.16
C GLU A 72 15.21 12.36 -8.58
N ILE A 73 16.18 12.49 -7.68
CA ILE A 73 16.59 13.79 -7.16
C ILE A 73 17.53 14.38 -8.21
N ASP A 74 17.04 15.39 -8.94
CA ASP A 74 17.90 16.27 -9.74
C ASP A 74 18.63 17.22 -8.77
N PHE A 75 19.97 17.22 -8.81
CA PHE A 75 20.83 18.11 -8.03
C PHE A 75 21.36 19.26 -8.89
#